data_AF-A0A933ZRD0-F1
#
_entry.id   AF-A0A933ZRD0-F1
#
_cell.length_a   1.000
_cell.length_b   1.000
_cell.length_c   1.000
_cell.angle_alpha   90.00
_cell.angle_beta   90.00
_cell.angle_gamma   90.00
#
_symmetry.space_group_name_H-M   'P 1'
#
loop_
_entity.id
_entity.type
_entity.pdbx_description
1 polymer ?
#
loop_
_entity_poly.entity_id
_entity_poly.type
_entity_poly.pdbx_seq_one_letter_code
_entity_poly.pdbx_strand_id
1 'polypeptide(L)' 'MGLRAQLLRFVLMLAVKMADEVGCAGVVVDAKPGAVDVYAKYGFSVLGEVEGQSEARPMATAMWLPIRAIQRASKESQ' A
#
# COMPACT_ATOMS: atom_id res chain seq x y z
N MET A 1 -3.06 -14.67 12.81
CA MET A 1 -2.78 -13.40 12.10
C MET A 1 -2.74 -12.28 13.12
N GLY A 2 -1.80 -11.35 13.02
CA GLY A 2 -1.74 -10.19 13.92
C GLY A 2 -2.63 -9.04 13.44
N LEU A 3 -3.03 -8.15 14.35
CA LEU A 3 -3.90 -6.99 14.07
C LEU A 3 -3.42 -6.18 12.85
N ARG A 4 -2.11 -5.90 12.77
CA ARG A 4 -1.51 -5.18 11.63
C ARG A 4 -1.86 -5.81 10.28
N ALA A 5 -1.76 -7.14 10.17
CA ALA A 5 -2.03 -7.84 8.93
C ALA A 5 -3.52 -7.83 8.58
N GLN A 6 -4.40 -7.92 9.59
CA GLN A 6 -5.85 -7.80 9.39
C GLN A 6 -6.25 -6.40 8.93
N LEU A 7 -5.71 -5.35 9.56
CA LEU A 7 -5.96 -3.97 9.14
C LEU A 7 -5.45 -3.71 7.72
N LEU A 8 -4.23 -4.18 7.40
CA LEU A 8 -3.70 -4.05 6.06
C LEU A 8 -4.59 -4.78 5.04
N ARG A 9 -4.98 -6.03 5.29
CA ARG A 9 -5.91 -6.76 4.43
C ARG A 9 -7.22 -6.01 4.24
N PHE A 10 -7.81 -5.49 5.32
CA PHE A 10 -9.06 -4.75 5.25
C PHE A 10 -8.94 -3.52 4.33
N VAL A 11 -7.90 -2.69 4.51
CA VAL A 11 -7.67 -1.50 3.68
C VAL A 11 -7.44 -1.88 2.21
N LEU A 12 -6.68 -2.95 1.95
CA LEU A 12 -6.46 -3.42 0.57
C LEU A 12 -7.77 -3.88 -0.09
N MET A 13 -8.64 -4.58 0.64
CA MET A 13 -9.97 -4.94 0.12
C MET A 13 -10.89 -3.73 -0.08
N LEU A 14 -10.79 -2.72 0.80
CA LEU A 14 -11.49 -1.46 0.62
C LEU A 14 -11.02 -0.75 -0.66
N ALA A 15 -9.72 -0.73 -0.94
CA ALA A 15 -9.18 -0.16 -2.17
C ALA A 15 -9.71 -0.89 -3.43
N VAL A 16 -9.84 -2.22 -3.39
CA VAL A 16 -10.47 -2.99 -4.49
C VAL A 16 -11.92 -2.55 -4.69
N LYS A 17 -12.70 -2.45 -3.61
CA LYS A 17 -14.08 -1.96 -3.70
C LYS A 17 -14.16 -0.54 -4.28
N MET A 18 -13.29 0.37 -3.83
CA MET A 18 -13.22 1.72 -4.38
C MET A 18 -12.85 1.72 -5.87
N ALA A 19 -11.98 0.81 -6.30
CA ALA A 19 -11.62 0.66 -7.70
C ALA A 19 -12.84 0.35 -8.58
N ASP A 20 -13.72 -0.51 -8.10
CA ASP A 20 -14.93 -0.91 -8.82
C ASP A 20 -16.02 0.17 -8.77
N GLU A 21 -16.11 0.95 -7.68
CA GLU A 21 -17.17 1.95 -7.49
C GLU A 21 -16.86 3.32 -8.11
N VAL A 22 -15.62 3.81 -7.95
CA VAL A 22 -15.23 5.19 -8.32
C VAL A 22 -13.87 5.29 -9.01
N GLY A 23 -13.21 4.16 -9.23
CA GLY A 23 -11.83 4.11 -9.72
C GLY A 23 -10.79 4.24 -8.61
N CYS A 24 -9.71 3.47 -8.72
CA CYS A 24 -8.57 3.50 -7.80
C CYS A 24 -7.36 2.89 -8.52
N ALA A 25 -6.27 3.63 -8.67
CA ALA A 25 -5.07 3.13 -9.34
C ALA A 25 -4.21 2.23 -8.42
N GLY A 26 -4.36 2.37 -7.10
CA GLY A 26 -3.56 1.66 -6.09
C GLY A 26 -3.50 2.41 -4.76
N VAL A 27 -2.61 1.96 -3.88
CA VAL A 27 -2.44 2.47 -2.52
C VAL A 27 -1.05 3.06 -2.36
N VAL A 28 -0.97 4.28 -1.81
CA VAL A 28 0.29 4.91 -1.38
C VAL A 28 0.40 4.84 0.15
N VAL A 29 1.61 4.61 0.67
CA VAL A 29 1.93 4.64 2.10
C VAL A 29 3.23 5.40 2.31
N ASP A 30 3.25 6.29 3.30
CA ASP A 30 4.46 6.86 3.85
C ASP A 30 5.05 5.91 4.89
N ALA A 31 5.99 5.07 4.48
CA ALA A 31 6.62 4.11 5.36
C ALA A 31 7.62 4.81 6.28
N LYS A 32 7.37 4.77 7.60
CA LYS A 32 8.36 5.23 8.60
C LYS A 32 9.66 4.42 8.51
N PRO A 33 10.80 4.94 9.00
CA PRO A 33 12.05 4.20 9.07
C PRO A 33 11.87 2.82 9.72
N GLY A 34 12.45 1.79 9.09
CA GLY A 34 12.35 0.39 9.53
C GLY A 34 11.05 -0.32 9.12
N ALA A 35 10.09 0.36 8.49
CA ALA A 35 8.87 -0.27 7.97
C ALA A 35 8.90 -0.59 6.47
N VAL A 36 9.88 -0.07 5.72
CA VAL A 36 10.01 -0.27 4.27
C VAL A 36 10.01 -1.76 3.90
N ASP A 37 10.86 -2.55 4.55
CA ASP A 37 10.95 -4.00 4.29
C ASP A 37 9.68 -4.77 4.68
N VAL A 38 8.88 -4.21 5.60
CA VAL A 38 7.59 -4.81 5.96
C VAL A 38 6.60 -4.65 4.81
N TYR A 39 6.50 -3.46 4.23
CA TYR A 39 5.62 -3.19 3.09
C TYR A 39 6.11 -3.85 1.80
N ALA A 40 7.43 -3.90 1.58
CA ALA A 40 8.02 -4.58 0.44
C ALA A 40 7.58 -6.06 0.34
N LYS A 41 7.42 -6.75 1.48
CA LYS A 41 6.91 -8.14 1.53
C LYS A 41 5.48 -8.30 1.01
N TYR A 42 4.69 -7.23 0.99
CA TYR A 42 3.33 -7.21 0.45
C TYR A 42 3.28 -6.71 -1.00
N GLY A 43 4.45 -6.52 -1.64
CA GLY A 43 4.55 -6.09 -3.05
C GLY A 43 4.54 -4.58 -3.24
N PHE A 44 4.64 -3.79 -2.18
CA PHE A 44 4.85 -2.35 -2.31
C PHE A 44 6.26 -2.08 -2.85
N SER A 45 6.37 -1.11 -3.75
CA SER A 45 7.64 -0.59 -4.27
C SER A 45 7.83 0.86 -3.86
N VAL A 46 9.08 1.29 -3.68
CA VAL A 46 9.38 2.71 -3.45
C VAL A 46 8.83 3.53 -4.61
N LEU A 47 8.07 4.58 -4.28
CA LEU A 47 7.58 5.54 -5.25
C LEU A 47 8.63 6.63 -5.40
N GLY A 48 9.13 6.84 -6.62
CA GLY A 48 9.98 7.99 -6.91
C GLY A 48 9.16 9.27 -6.73
N GLU A 49 9.49 10.05 -5.72
CA GLU A 49 8.77 11.28 -5.40
C GLU A 49 9.17 12.38 -6.40
N VAL A 50 8.18 12.93 -7.11
CA VAL A 50 8.36 14.14 -7.95
C VAL A 50 7.95 15.39 -7.16
N GLU A 51 6.86 15.29 -6.39
CA GLU A 51 6.34 16.29 -5.45
C GLU A 51 5.64 15.57 -4.27
N GLY A 52 5.42 16.27 -3.14
CA GLY A 52 4.68 15.74 -1.99
C GLY A 52 5.53 15.10 -0.88
N GLN A 53 6.86 15.14 -1.00
CA GLN A 53 7.75 14.69 0.07
C GLN A 53 7.56 15.54 1.33
N SER A 54 7.28 14.89 2.45
CA SER A 54 7.24 15.57 3.73
C SER A 54 8.66 15.90 4.21
N GLU A 55 8.91 17.16 4.57
CA GLU A 55 10.18 17.55 5.21
C GLU A 55 10.28 17.08 6.66
N ALA A 56 9.18 16.57 7.24
CA ALA A 56 9.13 16.09 8.61
C ALA A 56 10.20 15.02 8.89
N ARG A 57 10.78 15.09 10.09
CA ARG A 57 11.80 14.15 10.54
C ARG A 57 11.24 13.21 11.62
N PRO A 58 11.55 11.90 11.56
CA PRO A 58 12.37 11.24 10.54
C PRO A 58 11.64 11.11 9.20
N MET A 59 12.40 11.16 8.09
CA MET A 59 11.81 11.06 6.75
C MET A 59 11.11 9.72 6.58
N ALA A 60 9.86 9.78 6.10
CA ALA A 60 9.19 8.60 5.59
C ALA A 60 9.61 8.33 4.14
N THR A 61 9.43 7.10 3.69
CA THR A 61 9.62 6.71 2.30
C THR A 61 8.26 6.43 1.69
N ALA A 62 7.85 7.21 0.67
CA ALA A 62 6.62 6.89 -0.06
C ALA A 62 6.76 5.55 -0.78
N MET A 63 5.75 4.71 -0.64
CA MET A 63 5.68 3.40 -1.28
C MET A 63 4.32 3.22 -1.94
N TRP A 64 4.31 2.49 -3.06
CA TRP A 64 3.15 2.29 -3.92
C TRP A 64 2.84 0.81 -4.13
N LEU A 65 1.56 0.46 -4.12
CA LEU A 65 1.05 -0.85 -4.52
C LEU A 65 -0.08 -0.67 -5.56
N PRO A 66 0.12 -1.12 -6.81
CA PRO A 66 -0.88 -0.92 -7.86
C PRO A 66 -2.10 -1.81 -7.63
N ILE A 67 -3.30 -1.31 -7.94
CA ILE A 67 -4.57 -1.99 -7.69
C ILE A 67 -4.65 -3.39 -8.33
N ARG A 68 -4.05 -3.54 -9.53
CA ARG A 68 -3.97 -4.81 -10.27
C ARG A 68 -3.25 -5.90 -9.48
N ALA A 69 -2.25 -5.54 -8.67
CA ALA A 69 -1.54 -6.50 -7.84
C ALA A 69 -2.43 -6.99 -6.69
N ILE A 70 -3.21 -6.07 -6.09
CA ILE A 70 -4.16 -6.38 -5.02
C ILE A 70 -5.28 -7.29 -5.55
N GLN A 71 -5.89 -6.93 -6.67
CA GLN A 71 -6.95 -7.71 -7.32
C GLN A 71 -6.49 -9.12 -7.73
N ARG A 72 -5.23 -9.28 -8.16
CA ARG A 72 -4.67 -10.59 -8.47
C ARG A 72 -4.55 -11.44 -7.20
N ALA A 73 -3.95 -10.88 -6.16
CA ALA A 73 -3.76 -11.58 -4.89
C ALA A 73 -5.09 -11.93 -4.18
N SER A 74 -6.12 -11.09 -4.31
CA SER A 74 -7.44 -11.36 -3.73
C SER A 74 -8.17 -12.53 -4.42
N LYS A 75 -7.95 -12.72 -5.73
CA LYS A 75 -8.52 -13.84 -6.49
C LYS A 75 -7.82 -15.17 -6.22
N GLU A 76 -6.51 -15.14 -5.97
CA GLU A 76 -5.70 -16.32 -5.61
C GLU A 76 -5.99 -16.84 -4.18
N SER A 77 -6.67 -16.04 -3.34
CA SER A 77 -7.01 -16.37 -1.95
C SER A 77 -8.44 -16.89 -1.77
N GLN A 78 -9.18 -17.10 -2.87
CA GLN A 78 -10.51 -17.71 -2.93
C GLN A 78 -10.42 -19.16 -3.38
#